data_AF-A0A1Q3LIC5-F1
#
_entry.id   AF-A0A1Q3LIC5-F1
#
_cell.length_a   1.000
_cell.length_b   1.000
_cell.length_c   1.000
_cell.angle_alpha   90.00
_cell.angle_beta   90.00
_cell.angle_gamma   90.00
#
_symmetry.space_group_name_H-M   'P 1'
#
loop_
_entity.id
_entity.type
_entity.pdbx_description
1 polymer ?
#
loop_
_entity_poly.entity_id
_entity_poly.type
_entity_poly.pdbx_seq_one_letter_code
_entity_poly.pdbx_strand_id
1 'polypeptide(L)'
;MLSLAVASPAAAQNSRPAPELGSGPLPPRAFPGAPPVPGMPGASDEIKDPTTGCAVVNMTAEPNVAITWTGGCEHGLAQGKGVLQWTRDGKPAERYEGEMQDGLYEGTGKIVYADRARYEGEFKAGERDGRGTYVFPGGGRYIGPFREGRPNGQGTYVWPNGNRYVGEFRDNQRTGRGTLLFADGGRYEGDFVNGRMQGRGQRVWSNGARYDGEWSNDVANGYGTQAAADGQVFTGTWVNGCYRDGSRWATAGVSAQSCGFQ
;
A
#
# COMPACT_ATOMS: atom_id res chain seq x y z
N MET A 1 31.25 -2.15 -51.20
CA MET A 1 30.61 -1.37 -50.11
C MET A 1 30.18 -2.37 -49.04
N LEU A 2 30.91 -2.45 -47.93
CA LEU A 2 30.45 -3.21 -46.76
C LEU A 2 29.27 -2.45 -46.17
N SER A 3 28.07 -3.03 -46.22
CA SER A 3 26.95 -2.53 -45.42
C SER A 3 27.28 -2.78 -43.95
N LEU A 4 27.66 -1.72 -43.25
CA LEU A 4 27.53 -1.65 -41.79
C LEU A 4 26.04 -1.76 -41.49
N ALA A 5 25.57 -2.96 -41.18
CA ALA A 5 24.30 -3.14 -40.50
C ALA A 5 24.45 -2.45 -39.14
N VAL A 6 23.97 -1.21 -39.06
CA VAL A 6 23.78 -0.51 -37.79
C VAL A 6 22.89 -1.43 -36.97
N ALA A 7 23.42 -2.01 -35.89
CA ALA A 7 22.61 -2.73 -34.93
C ALA A 7 21.47 -1.79 -34.53
N SER A 8 20.23 -2.14 -34.87
CA SER A 8 19.09 -1.36 -34.42
C SER A 8 19.16 -1.30 -32.88
N PRO A 9 18.91 -0.14 -32.25
CA PRO A 9 18.89 0.02 -30.78
C PRO A 9 17.68 -0.71 -30.13
N ALA A 10 17.21 -1.77 -30.79
CA ALA A 10 15.93 -2.39 -30.64
C ALA A 10 15.90 -3.25 -29.38
N ALA A 11 14.88 -3.01 -28.56
CA ALA A 11 14.50 -3.78 -27.38
C ALA A 11 15.09 -3.37 -26.01
N ALA A 12 15.75 -2.22 -25.89
CA ALA A 12 16.00 -1.64 -24.57
C ALA A 12 14.68 -1.17 -23.93
N GLN A 13 14.21 -1.85 -22.88
CA GLN A 13 13.00 -1.48 -22.14
C GLN A 13 13.34 -1.08 -20.71
N ASN A 14 13.72 0.19 -20.54
CA ASN A 14 13.86 0.78 -19.21
C ASN A 14 12.49 0.75 -18.53
N SER A 15 12.35 0.00 -17.45
CA SER A 15 11.19 0.10 -16.59
C SER A 15 11.46 1.08 -15.46
N ARG A 16 10.42 1.82 -15.09
CA ARG A 16 10.34 2.41 -13.76
C ARG A 16 10.14 1.24 -12.78
N PRO A 17 10.90 1.16 -11.67
CA PRO A 17 10.65 0.13 -10.67
C PRO A 17 9.21 0.20 -10.19
N ALA A 18 8.68 -0.92 -9.70
CA ALA A 18 7.35 -0.92 -9.10
C ALA A 18 7.34 0.18 -8.01
N PRO A 19 6.42 1.16 -8.08
CA PRO A 19 6.43 2.25 -7.11
C PRO A 19 6.26 1.63 -5.74
N GLU A 20 7.13 1.97 -4.79
CA GLU A 20 6.92 1.56 -3.41
C GLU A 20 5.58 2.15 -2.93
N LEU A 21 4.92 1.45 -2.01
CA LEU A 21 3.79 2.08 -1.32
C LEU A 21 4.36 3.30 -0.60
N GLY A 22 3.68 4.44 -0.74
CA GLY A 22 4.17 5.70 -0.16
C GLY A 22 4.60 5.50 1.27
N SER A 23 5.83 5.90 1.59
CA SER A 23 6.55 5.67 2.84
C SER A 23 6.02 6.53 4.01
N GLY A 24 4.70 6.62 4.12
CA GLY A 24 4.07 6.96 5.38
C GLY A 24 3.66 5.65 6.05
N PRO A 25 4.14 5.32 7.25
CA PRO A 25 3.38 4.38 8.07
C PRO A 25 1.93 4.89 8.08
N LEU A 26 0.95 3.99 7.91
CA LEU A 26 -0.39 4.33 8.39
C LEU A 26 -0.17 4.89 9.80
N PRO A 27 -0.65 6.10 10.13
CA PRO A 27 -0.47 6.66 11.44
C PRO A 27 -0.90 5.54 12.39
N PRO A 28 0.03 5.02 13.21
CA PRO A 28 -0.34 4.05 14.21
C PRO A 28 -1.43 4.76 15.04
N ARG A 29 -2.61 4.18 15.20
CA ARG A 29 -2.84 3.05 16.08
C ARG A 29 -2.30 1.76 15.47
N ALA A 30 -1.04 1.47 15.75
CA ALA A 30 -0.61 0.10 15.82
C ALA A 30 -0.91 -0.23 17.28
N PHE A 31 -1.99 -0.95 17.55
CA PHE A 31 -2.10 -1.64 18.84
C PHE A 31 -1.31 -2.95 18.69
N PRO A 32 -0.11 -3.07 19.30
CA PRO A 32 0.47 -4.38 19.46
C PRO A 32 -0.37 -5.14 20.50
N GLY A 33 -1.14 -6.12 20.02
CA GLY A 33 -1.78 -7.12 20.86
C GLY A 33 -3.27 -6.92 21.07
N ALA A 34 -3.91 -8.01 21.50
CA ALA A 34 -5.31 -8.03 21.91
C ALA A 34 -5.58 -6.91 22.93
N PRO A 35 -6.79 -6.31 22.93
CA PRO A 35 -7.19 -5.38 23.97
C PRO A 35 -6.88 -5.99 25.33
N PRO A 36 -6.22 -5.28 26.24
CA PRO A 36 -6.04 -5.81 27.58
C PRO A 36 -7.41 -6.13 28.18
N VAL A 37 -7.49 -7.26 28.87
CA VAL A 37 -8.72 -7.72 29.50
C VAL A 37 -9.21 -6.63 30.47
N PRO A 38 -10.51 -6.26 30.45
CA PRO A 38 -11.06 -5.28 31.38
C PRO A 38 -10.65 -5.61 32.83
N GLY A 39 -9.97 -4.68 33.50
CA GLY A 39 -9.57 -4.80 34.91
C GLY A 39 -8.10 -5.13 35.21
N MET A 40 -7.18 -5.11 34.21
CA MET A 40 -5.74 -5.22 34.50
C MET A 40 -5.07 -3.85 34.78
N PRO A 41 -4.22 -3.72 35.81
CA PRO A 41 -3.40 -2.52 36.02
C PRO A 41 -2.40 -2.32 34.88
N GLY A 42 -2.41 -1.15 34.23
CA GLY A 42 -1.57 -0.84 33.06
C GLY A 42 -2.22 -1.12 31.70
N ALA A 43 -3.49 -1.54 31.70
CA ALA A 43 -4.33 -1.64 30.52
C ALA A 43 -4.89 -0.25 30.16
N SER A 44 -4.35 0.40 29.12
CA SER A 44 -4.87 1.63 28.49
C SER A 44 -5.20 2.81 29.42
N ASP A 45 -4.57 3.96 29.22
CA ASP A 45 -5.02 5.16 29.92
C ASP A 45 -6.39 5.58 29.35
N GLU A 46 -7.45 5.45 30.16
CA GLU A 46 -8.74 6.06 29.86
C GLU A 46 -8.59 7.57 29.81
N ILE A 47 -8.97 8.19 28.70
CA ILE A 47 -8.95 9.64 28.56
C ILE A 47 -10.38 10.14 28.66
N LYS A 48 -10.63 10.90 29.72
CA LYS A 48 -11.95 11.45 30.03
C LYS A 48 -12.17 12.77 29.31
N ASP A 49 -13.35 12.90 28.73
CA ASP A 49 -13.90 14.19 28.36
C ASP A 49 -14.09 15.03 29.64
N PRO A 50 -13.47 16.21 29.75
CA PRO A 50 -13.59 17.05 30.95
C PRO A 50 -15.00 17.61 31.17
N THR A 51 -15.84 17.62 30.14
CA THR A 51 -17.21 18.15 30.16
C THR A 51 -18.22 17.07 30.55
N THR A 52 -18.12 15.90 29.90
CA THR A 52 -19.11 14.83 30.07
C THR A 52 -18.67 13.76 31.07
N GLY A 53 -17.38 13.69 31.39
CA GLY A 53 -16.78 12.65 32.22
C GLY A 53 -16.61 11.30 31.52
N CYS A 54 -17.07 11.18 30.26
CA CYS A 54 -17.01 9.96 29.48
C CYS A 54 -15.58 9.67 29.04
N ALA A 55 -15.14 8.43 29.21
CA ALA A 55 -13.83 7.97 28.84
C ALA A 55 -13.81 7.31 27.46
N VAL A 56 -12.72 7.53 26.75
CA VAL A 56 -12.29 6.73 25.61
C VAL A 56 -11.05 5.95 26.01
N VAL A 57 -10.99 4.69 25.58
CA VAL A 57 -9.86 3.81 25.83
C VAL A 57 -8.71 4.20 24.92
N ASN A 58 -7.57 4.61 25.49
CA ASN A 58 -6.34 4.84 24.76
C ASN A 58 -5.28 3.82 25.15
N MET A 59 -4.99 2.87 24.27
CA MET A 59 -4.00 1.82 24.55
C MET A 59 -2.54 2.32 24.41
N THR A 60 -2.33 3.56 23.98
CA THR A 60 -1.02 4.20 23.91
C THR A 60 -1.01 5.46 24.74
N ALA A 61 -0.34 5.44 25.89
CA ALA A 61 -0.14 6.63 26.70
C ALA A 61 0.62 7.70 25.89
N GLU A 62 -0.02 8.83 25.66
CA GLU A 62 0.57 9.97 24.95
C GLU A 62 0.51 11.20 25.86
N PRO A 63 1.56 12.03 25.93
CA PRO A 63 1.51 13.25 26.72
C PRO A 63 0.60 14.30 26.05
N ASN A 64 -0.02 15.15 26.87
CA ASN A 64 -0.78 16.33 26.45
C ASN A 64 -1.95 16.07 25.48
N VAL A 65 -2.61 14.91 25.62
CA VAL A 65 -3.80 14.58 24.86
C VAL A 65 -5.08 14.86 25.67
N ALA A 66 -6.12 15.31 24.98
CA ALA A 66 -7.46 15.47 25.54
C ALA A 66 -8.51 15.16 24.48
N ILE A 67 -9.72 14.81 24.92
CA ILE A 67 -10.83 14.45 24.03
C ILE A 67 -12.09 15.26 24.33
N THR A 68 -12.94 15.40 23.31
CA THR A 68 -14.36 15.70 23.48
C THR A 68 -15.21 14.65 22.77
N TRP A 69 -16.32 14.24 23.37
CA TRP A 69 -17.23 13.22 22.85
C TRP A 69 -18.67 13.72 22.88
N THR A 70 -19.38 13.55 21.76
CA THR A 70 -20.78 14.02 21.63
C THR A 70 -21.83 12.91 21.70
N GLY A 71 -21.42 11.65 21.84
CA GLY A 71 -22.33 10.50 21.81
C GLY A 71 -22.78 10.04 23.21
N GLY A 72 -23.28 8.81 23.28
CA GLY A 72 -23.73 8.19 24.52
C GLY A 72 -22.59 7.86 25.48
N CYS A 73 -22.96 7.62 26.73
CA CYS A 73 -22.03 7.35 27.81
C CYS A 73 -22.63 6.28 28.74
N GLU A 74 -22.06 5.08 28.73
CA GLU A 74 -22.53 3.95 29.53
C GLU A 74 -21.40 3.46 30.42
N HIS A 75 -21.69 3.30 31.72
CA HIS A 75 -20.69 2.94 32.73
C HIS A 75 -19.43 3.83 32.74
N GLY A 76 -19.56 5.08 32.32
CA GLY A 76 -18.45 6.03 32.23
C GLY A 76 -17.62 5.93 30.94
N LEU A 77 -17.98 5.05 30.01
CA LEU A 77 -17.30 4.85 28.72
C LEU A 77 -18.14 5.38 27.56
N ALA A 78 -17.47 5.90 26.53
CA ALA A 78 -18.12 6.36 25.31
C ALA A 78 -18.83 5.20 24.57
N GLN A 79 -20.08 5.42 24.18
CA GLN A 79 -20.97 4.41 23.61
C GLN A 79 -21.83 4.99 22.48
N GLY A 80 -22.16 4.15 21.50
CA GLY A 80 -23.07 4.48 20.40
C GLY A 80 -22.48 5.46 19.41
N LYS A 81 -23.34 6.08 18.60
CA LYS A 81 -22.91 7.02 17.55
C LYS A 81 -22.55 8.37 18.13
N GLY A 82 -21.47 8.96 17.62
CA GLY A 82 -21.09 10.32 18.00
C GLY A 82 -19.85 10.80 17.25
N VAL A 83 -19.38 11.97 17.68
CA VAL A 83 -18.16 12.60 17.19
C VAL A 83 -17.17 12.66 18.33
N LEU A 84 -15.99 12.10 18.11
CA LEU A 84 -14.85 12.18 19.01
C LEU A 84 -13.81 13.11 18.40
N GLN A 85 -13.45 14.17 19.11
CA GLN A 85 -12.36 15.05 18.74
C GLN A 85 -11.19 14.81 19.68
N TRP A 86 -10.09 14.30 19.14
CA TRP A 86 -8.80 14.27 19.82
C TRP A 86 -8.09 15.60 19.64
N THR A 87 -7.49 16.07 20.72
CA THR A 87 -6.58 17.21 20.72
C THR A 87 -5.23 16.79 21.29
N ARG A 88 -4.15 17.33 20.73
CA ARG A 88 -2.79 17.17 21.24
C ARG A 88 -2.15 18.55 21.33
N ASP A 89 -1.60 18.88 22.50
CA ASP A 89 -1.07 20.22 22.79
C ASP A 89 -2.11 21.33 22.50
N GLY A 90 -3.39 21.06 22.83
CA GLY A 90 -4.51 21.97 22.60
C GLY A 90 -4.94 22.14 21.13
N LYS A 91 -4.36 21.39 20.19
CA LYS A 91 -4.70 21.46 18.76
C LYS A 91 -5.44 20.21 18.29
N PRO A 92 -6.42 20.32 17.38
CA PRO A 92 -7.06 19.15 16.78
C PRO A 92 -6.04 18.21 16.12
N ALA A 93 -6.04 16.94 16.54
CA ALA A 93 -5.11 15.92 16.06
C ALA A 93 -5.84 14.85 15.21
N GLU A 94 -7.01 14.42 15.65
CA GLU A 94 -7.83 13.39 15.02
C GLU A 94 -9.30 13.69 15.28
N ARG A 95 -10.16 13.56 14.27
CA ARG A 95 -11.60 13.61 14.41
C ARG A 95 -12.19 12.29 13.93
N TYR A 96 -12.84 11.56 14.83
CA TYR A 96 -13.59 10.35 14.53
C TYR A 96 -15.09 10.65 14.55
N GLU A 97 -15.82 10.10 13.60
CA GLU A 97 -17.28 10.13 13.54
C GLU A 97 -17.75 8.72 13.21
N GLY A 98 -18.46 8.09 14.14
CA GLY A 98 -18.84 6.68 14.01
C GLY A 98 -19.40 6.09 15.30
N GLU A 99 -19.44 4.76 15.32
CA GLU A 99 -19.95 3.93 16.42
C GLU A 99 -18.85 3.65 17.47
N MET A 100 -19.15 3.91 18.74
CA MET A 100 -18.31 3.54 19.87
C MET A 100 -18.95 2.38 20.64
N GLN A 101 -18.12 1.48 21.15
CA GLN A 101 -18.54 0.47 22.11
C GLN A 101 -17.47 0.33 23.19
N ASP A 102 -17.88 0.41 24.47
CA ASP A 102 -16.99 0.26 25.62
C ASP A 102 -15.75 1.17 25.54
N GLY A 103 -15.94 2.40 25.05
CA GLY A 103 -14.86 3.39 24.89
C GLY A 103 -13.90 3.11 23.72
N LEU A 104 -14.21 2.16 22.83
CA LEU A 104 -13.42 1.83 21.64
C LEU A 104 -14.17 2.14 20.34
N TYR A 105 -13.44 2.32 19.24
CA TYR A 105 -14.02 2.40 17.89
C TYR A 105 -14.60 1.05 17.49
N GLU A 106 -15.83 1.04 16.98
CA GLU A 106 -16.54 -0.19 16.60
C GLU A 106 -17.39 0.07 15.34
N GLY A 107 -17.83 -0.99 14.68
CA GLY A 107 -18.77 -0.90 13.57
C GLY A 107 -18.24 -0.07 12.42
N THR A 108 -18.95 0.97 12.00
CA THR A 108 -18.51 1.84 10.89
C THR A 108 -18.17 3.25 11.39
N GLY A 109 -17.15 3.84 10.77
CA GLY A 109 -16.78 5.21 11.09
C GLY A 109 -15.83 5.86 10.09
N LYS A 110 -15.56 7.12 10.35
CA LYS A 110 -14.69 7.98 9.56
C LYS A 110 -13.71 8.70 10.46
N ILE A 111 -12.43 8.63 10.11
CA ILE A 111 -11.36 9.37 10.77
C ILE A 111 -10.81 10.42 9.80
N VAL A 112 -10.61 11.63 10.30
CA VAL A 112 -9.81 12.68 9.65
C VAL A 112 -8.67 13.06 10.59
N TYR A 113 -7.44 12.96 10.10
CA TYR A 113 -6.23 13.28 10.84
C TYR A 113 -5.73 14.69 10.51
N ALA A 114 -4.95 15.29 11.41
CA ALA A 114 -4.34 16.61 11.21
C ALA A 114 -3.39 16.68 10.01
N ASP A 115 -2.76 15.56 9.64
CA ASP A 115 -1.89 15.44 8.46
C ASP A 115 -2.67 15.32 7.13
N ARG A 116 -4.00 15.43 7.18
CA ARG A 116 -4.96 15.25 6.09
C ARG A 116 -5.14 13.81 5.61
N ALA A 117 -4.54 12.84 6.29
CA ALA A 117 -4.97 11.46 6.10
C ALA A 117 -6.45 11.30 6.49
N ARG A 118 -7.09 10.30 5.89
CA ARG A 118 -8.46 9.94 6.24
C ARG A 118 -8.70 8.45 6.08
N TYR A 119 -9.52 7.91 6.95
CA TYR A 119 -10.05 6.56 6.86
C TYR A 119 -11.57 6.61 6.88
N GLU A 120 -12.20 5.76 6.10
CA GLU A 120 -13.64 5.50 6.17
C GLU A 120 -13.86 4.01 5.96
N GLY A 121 -14.49 3.34 6.93
CA GLY A 121 -14.66 1.91 6.88
C GLY A 121 -15.04 1.29 8.21
N GLU A 122 -14.79 0.00 8.31
CA GLU A 122 -15.11 -0.83 9.45
C GLU A 122 -14.04 -0.75 10.55
N PHE A 123 -14.50 -0.89 11.79
CA PHE A 123 -13.72 -0.92 13.01
C PHE A 123 -14.16 -2.10 13.88
N LYS A 124 -13.21 -2.64 14.63
CA LYS A 124 -13.46 -3.65 15.65
C LYS A 124 -12.49 -3.47 16.80
N ALA A 125 -13.01 -3.35 18.02
CA ALA A 125 -12.21 -3.21 19.23
C ALA A 125 -11.12 -2.11 19.13
N GLY A 126 -11.46 -0.97 18.53
CA GLY A 126 -10.57 0.18 18.37
C GLY A 126 -9.70 0.17 17.12
N GLU A 127 -9.60 -0.96 16.41
CA GLU A 127 -8.78 -1.10 15.20
C GLU A 127 -9.59 -1.00 13.91
N ARG A 128 -8.91 -0.61 12.83
CA ARG A 128 -9.48 -0.78 11.47
C ARG A 128 -9.46 -2.26 11.13
N ASP A 129 -10.63 -2.87 11.02
CA ASP A 129 -10.81 -4.29 10.74
C ASP A 129 -12.08 -4.47 9.90
N GLY A 130 -11.99 -5.17 8.78
CA GLY A 130 -13.04 -5.21 7.76
C GLY A 130 -12.73 -4.33 6.55
N ARG A 131 -13.73 -3.90 5.77
CA ARG A 131 -13.49 -3.11 4.55
C ARG A 131 -13.37 -1.62 4.86
N GLY A 132 -12.47 -0.96 4.14
CA GLY A 132 -12.34 0.48 4.24
C GLY A 132 -11.62 1.12 3.06
N THR A 133 -11.63 2.44 3.08
CA THR A 133 -10.84 3.29 2.21
C THR A 133 -9.93 4.15 3.09
N TYR A 134 -8.62 4.07 2.84
CA TYR A 134 -7.64 4.92 3.48
C TYR A 134 -6.99 5.83 2.44
N VAL A 135 -7.00 7.13 2.68
CA VAL A 135 -6.31 8.12 1.85
C VAL A 135 -5.15 8.70 2.65
N PHE A 136 -3.95 8.55 2.11
CA PHE A 136 -2.70 8.96 2.71
C PHE A 136 -2.50 10.47 2.58
N PRO A 137 -1.66 11.10 3.45
CA PRO A 137 -1.35 12.52 3.38
C PRO A 137 -0.82 12.97 2.01
N GLY A 138 -0.06 12.09 1.35
CA GLY A 138 0.50 12.29 0.02
C GLY A 138 -0.51 12.13 -1.14
N GLY A 139 -1.77 11.80 -0.85
CA GLY A 139 -2.83 11.63 -1.84
C GLY A 139 -3.02 10.21 -2.37
N GLY A 140 -2.13 9.28 -2.00
CA GLY A 140 -2.31 7.85 -2.31
C GLY A 140 -3.57 7.32 -1.64
N ARG A 141 -4.19 6.28 -2.20
CA ARG A 141 -5.43 5.71 -1.67
C ARG A 141 -5.43 4.19 -1.74
N TYR A 142 -5.67 3.54 -0.60
CA TYR A 142 -5.99 2.12 -0.52
C TYR A 142 -7.50 1.92 -0.36
N ILE A 143 -8.04 0.94 -1.07
CA ILE A 143 -9.44 0.50 -1.00
C ILE A 143 -9.43 -1.01 -0.87
N GLY A 144 -9.93 -1.54 0.24
CA GLY A 144 -9.92 -2.97 0.45
C GLY A 144 -10.06 -3.37 1.91
N PRO A 145 -9.83 -4.65 2.21
CA PRO A 145 -9.86 -5.21 3.55
C PRO A 145 -8.67 -4.73 4.40
N PHE A 146 -8.94 -4.54 5.68
CA PHE A 146 -8.02 -4.27 6.77
C PHE A 146 -8.14 -5.38 7.81
N ARG A 147 -7.03 -5.67 8.48
CA ARG A 147 -6.95 -6.53 9.65
C ARG A 147 -5.94 -5.93 10.60
N GLU A 148 -6.30 -5.76 11.87
CA GLU A 148 -5.43 -5.16 12.90
C GLU A 148 -4.79 -3.84 12.41
N GLY A 149 -5.61 -2.96 11.84
CA GLY A 149 -5.17 -1.65 11.41
C GLY A 149 -4.48 -1.60 10.04
N ARG A 150 -4.23 -2.75 9.37
CA ARG A 150 -3.39 -2.86 8.16
C ARG A 150 -4.12 -3.44 6.95
N PRO A 151 -3.93 -2.91 5.72
CA PRO A 151 -4.22 -3.57 4.45
C PRO A 151 -3.86 -5.06 4.46
N ASN A 152 -4.88 -5.91 4.30
CA ASN A 152 -4.72 -7.35 4.35
C ASN A 152 -5.80 -8.04 3.51
N GLY A 153 -5.42 -8.80 2.49
CA GLY A 153 -6.33 -9.44 1.52
C GLY A 153 -6.34 -8.74 0.16
N GLN A 154 -7.40 -8.95 -0.63
CA GLN A 154 -7.53 -8.41 -1.99
C GLN A 154 -7.94 -6.93 -1.97
N GLY A 155 -7.05 -6.06 -2.44
CA GLY A 155 -7.23 -4.61 -2.39
C GLY A 155 -6.80 -3.89 -3.65
N THR A 156 -7.11 -2.60 -3.70
CA THR A 156 -6.64 -1.67 -4.73
C THR A 156 -5.86 -0.55 -4.08
N TYR A 157 -4.66 -0.26 -4.58
CA TYR A 157 -3.93 0.95 -4.24
C TYR A 157 -3.81 1.86 -5.46
N VAL A 158 -4.09 3.15 -5.30
CA VAL A 158 -3.93 4.19 -6.31
C VAL A 158 -2.89 5.19 -5.82
N TRP A 159 -1.81 5.36 -6.58
CA TRP A 159 -0.79 6.37 -6.27
C TRP A 159 -1.22 7.76 -6.75
N PRO A 160 -0.68 8.84 -6.16
CA PRO A 160 -0.96 10.21 -6.59
C PRO A 160 -0.61 10.47 -8.06
N ASN A 161 0.39 9.76 -8.58
CA ASN A 161 0.84 9.87 -9.97
C ASN A 161 -0.06 9.13 -10.97
N GLY A 162 -1.14 8.47 -10.52
CA GLY A 162 -2.07 7.73 -11.36
C GLY A 162 -1.74 6.24 -11.55
N ASN A 163 -0.59 5.76 -11.05
CA ASN A 163 -0.35 4.31 -11.01
C ASN A 163 -1.44 3.63 -10.16
N ARG A 164 -1.75 2.38 -10.46
CA ARG A 164 -2.75 1.59 -9.73
C ARG A 164 -2.33 0.14 -9.60
N TYR A 165 -2.44 -0.42 -8.41
CA TYR A 165 -2.24 -1.84 -8.12
C TYR A 165 -3.55 -2.46 -7.71
N VAL A 166 -3.85 -3.64 -8.21
CA VAL A 166 -4.99 -4.48 -7.83
C VAL A 166 -4.46 -5.87 -7.54
N GLY A 167 -4.60 -6.35 -6.32
CA GLY A 167 -4.10 -7.67 -5.95
C GLY A 167 -4.02 -7.88 -4.46
N GLU A 168 -3.27 -8.90 -4.05
CA GLU A 168 -3.15 -9.29 -2.66
C GLU A 168 -2.21 -8.35 -1.87
N PHE A 169 -2.61 -8.09 -0.63
CA PHE A 169 -1.86 -7.39 0.40
C PHE A 169 -1.70 -8.27 1.64
N ARG A 170 -0.53 -8.20 2.27
CA ARG A 170 -0.28 -8.78 3.59
C ARG A 170 0.54 -7.78 4.39
N ASP A 171 0.01 -7.36 5.53
CA ASP A 171 0.67 -6.46 6.49
C ASP A 171 1.26 -5.20 5.84
N ASN A 172 0.43 -4.47 5.09
CA ASN A 172 0.80 -3.28 4.29
C ASN A 172 1.66 -3.53 3.06
N GLN A 173 1.97 -4.78 2.69
CA GLN A 173 2.83 -5.06 1.54
C GLN A 173 2.05 -5.75 0.42
N ARG A 174 2.30 -5.33 -0.82
CA ARG A 174 1.80 -6.08 -2.00
C ARG A 174 2.52 -7.43 -2.03
N THR A 175 1.74 -8.49 -2.17
CA THR A 175 2.23 -9.87 -2.21
C THR A 175 1.29 -10.72 -3.06
N GLY A 176 1.69 -11.95 -3.39
CA GLY A 176 0.86 -12.87 -4.16
C GLY A 176 0.64 -12.36 -5.58
N ARG A 177 -0.47 -12.76 -6.21
CA ARG A 177 -0.81 -12.30 -7.56
C ARG A 177 -1.44 -10.91 -7.55
N GLY A 178 -1.00 -10.09 -8.49
CA GLY A 178 -1.56 -8.76 -8.69
C GLY A 178 -1.35 -8.21 -10.09
N THR A 179 -2.01 -7.09 -10.37
CA THR A 179 -1.86 -6.29 -11.57
C THR A 179 -1.43 -4.89 -11.19
N LEU A 180 -0.29 -4.43 -11.72
CA LEU A 180 0.19 -3.07 -11.59
C LEU A 180 0.01 -2.33 -12.92
N LEU A 181 -0.87 -1.35 -12.92
CA LEU A 181 -1.15 -0.41 -13.99
C LEU A 181 -0.32 0.86 -13.77
N PHE A 182 0.35 1.30 -14.83
CA PHE A 182 1.21 2.47 -14.81
C PHE A 182 0.47 3.62 -15.50
N ALA A 183 0.69 4.84 -15.01
CA ALA A 183 0.05 6.05 -15.53
C ALA A 183 0.42 6.33 -17.00
N ASP A 184 1.54 5.77 -17.48
CA ASP A 184 1.97 5.84 -18.88
C ASP A 184 1.24 4.85 -19.79
N GLY A 185 0.36 4.01 -19.27
CA GLY A 185 -0.37 2.97 -20.00
C GLY A 185 0.26 1.57 -19.93
N GLY A 186 1.45 1.43 -19.32
CA GLY A 186 2.06 0.12 -19.10
C GLY A 186 1.29 -0.72 -18.06
N ARG A 187 1.43 -2.05 -18.15
CA ARG A 187 0.81 -3.02 -17.22
C ARG A 187 1.79 -4.11 -16.84
N TYR A 188 1.78 -4.57 -15.60
CA TYR A 188 2.36 -5.84 -15.20
C TYR A 188 1.28 -6.69 -14.54
N GLU A 189 1.26 -7.98 -14.85
CA GLU A 189 0.40 -8.98 -14.22
C GLU A 189 1.25 -10.19 -13.84
N GLY A 190 1.32 -10.53 -12.57
CA GLY A 190 2.21 -11.59 -12.09
C GLY A 190 2.32 -11.63 -10.58
N ASP A 191 3.37 -12.29 -10.10
CA ASP A 191 3.63 -12.46 -8.67
C ASP A 191 4.36 -11.26 -8.07
N PHE A 192 4.04 -10.96 -6.81
CA PHE A 192 4.68 -9.93 -6.01
C PHE A 192 5.20 -10.52 -4.70
N VAL A 193 6.40 -10.10 -4.29
CA VAL A 193 6.92 -10.33 -2.93
C VAL A 193 7.51 -9.04 -2.41
N ASN A 194 7.10 -8.64 -1.20
CA ASN A 194 7.53 -7.41 -0.54
C ASN A 194 7.43 -6.17 -1.45
N GLY A 195 6.33 -6.08 -2.21
CA GLY A 195 6.11 -4.97 -3.11
C GLY A 195 6.80 -5.07 -4.48
N ARG A 196 7.64 -6.06 -4.75
CA ARG A 196 8.40 -6.15 -6.01
C ARG A 196 7.86 -7.24 -6.92
N MET A 197 7.95 -7.03 -8.24
CA MET A 197 7.65 -8.06 -9.24
C MET A 197 8.63 -9.21 -9.07
N GLN A 198 8.09 -10.42 -8.99
CA GLN A 198 8.80 -11.66 -8.67
C GLN A 198 8.16 -12.81 -9.43
N GLY A 199 8.80 -13.98 -9.45
CA GLY A 199 8.20 -15.21 -9.95
C GLY A 199 7.79 -15.09 -11.43
N ARG A 200 6.63 -15.62 -11.80
CA ARG A 200 6.13 -15.56 -13.19
C ARG A 200 5.26 -14.32 -13.38
N GLY A 201 5.44 -13.64 -14.51
CA GLY A 201 4.61 -12.51 -14.85
C GLY A 201 4.79 -11.99 -16.26
N GLN A 202 3.78 -11.23 -16.69
CA GLN A 202 3.75 -10.57 -17.99
C GLN A 202 3.79 -9.04 -17.80
N ARG A 203 4.77 -8.39 -18.43
CA ARG A 203 4.88 -6.94 -18.53
C ARG A 203 4.51 -6.52 -19.95
N VAL A 204 3.66 -5.49 -20.06
CA VAL A 204 3.38 -4.76 -21.28
C VAL A 204 3.80 -3.31 -21.05
N TRP A 205 4.65 -2.77 -21.92
CA TRP A 205 5.06 -1.37 -21.89
C TRP A 205 4.12 -0.51 -22.73
N SER A 206 4.12 0.80 -22.49
CA SER A 206 3.24 1.75 -23.18
C SER A 206 3.48 1.82 -24.70
N ASN A 207 4.67 1.44 -25.16
CA ASN A 207 5.02 1.31 -26.58
C ASN A 207 4.53 -0.01 -27.22
N GLY A 208 3.84 -0.88 -26.47
CA GLY A 208 3.35 -2.18 -26.94
C GLY A 208 4.35 -3.34 -26.86
N ALA A 209 5.62 -3.07 -26.47
CA ALA A 209 6.54 -4.16 -26.15
C ALA A 209 5.98 -5.01 -25.00
N ARG A 210 6.32 -6.28 -24.97
CA ARG A 210 5.90 -7.21 -23.91
C ARG A 210 6.99 -8.19 -23.53
N TYR A 211 7.02 -8.58 -22.26
CA TYR A 211 7.86 -9.65 -21.74
C TYR A 211 6.97 -10.60 -20.94
N ASP A 212 7.09 -11.89 -21.22
CA ASP A 212 6.42 -12.97 -20.51
C ASP A 212 7.48 -13.95 -20.01
N GLY A 213 7.64 -14.07 -18.70
CA GLY A 213 8.72 -14.88 -18.15
C GLY A 213 8.89 -14.74 -16.65
N GLU A 214 10.08 -15.10 -16.20
CA GLU A 214 10.48 -15.02 -14.80
C GLU A 214 11.02 -13.63 -14.46
N TRP A 215 10.72 -13.19 -13.24
CA TRP A 215 11.07 -11.90 -12.66
C TRP A 215 11.74 -12.09 -11.31
N SER A 216 12.72 -11.23 -11.03
CA SER A 216 13.31 -11.11 -9.70
C SER A 216 13.59 -9.65 -9.41
N ASN A 217 13.08 -9.13 -8.28
CA ASN A 217 13.29 -7.74 -7.85
C ASN A 217 13.06 -6.71 -8.96
N ASP A 218 11.88 -6.76 -9.60
CA ASP A 218 11.46 -5.82 -10.65
C ASP A 218 12.17 -5.93 -12.00
N VAL A 219 13.05 -6.92 -12.20
CA VAL A 219 13.75 -7.15 -13.48
C VAL A 219 13.52 -8.57 -14.01
N ALA A 220 13.58 -8.74 -15.34
CA ALA A 220 13.52 -10.06 -15.96
C ALA A 220 14.70 -10.93 -15.50
N ASN A 221 14.42 -12.11 -14.96
CA ASN A 221 15.46 -13.00 -14.43
C ASN A 221 14.96 -14.45 -14.47
N GLY A 222 15.64 -15.32 -15.22
CA GLY A 222 15.18 -16.68 -15.53
C GLY A 222 14.71 -16.80 -16.98
N TYR A 223 13.89 -17.80 -17.30
CA TYR A 223 13.47 -18.04 -18.69
C TYR A 223 12.26 -17.20 -19.08
N GLY A 224 12.32 -16.54 -20.25
CA GLY A 224 11.25 -15.69 -20.73
C GLY A 224 11.34 -15.34 -22.21
N THR A 225 10.24 -14.76 -22.72
CA THR A 225 10.11 -14.27 -24.09
C THR A 225 9.74 -12.79 -24.08
N GLN A 226 10.58 -11.96 -24.69
CA GLN A 226 10.24 -10.58 -25.02
C GLN A 226 9.84 -10.47 -26.48
N ALA A 227 8.75 -9.74 -26.76
CA ALA A 227 8.46 -9.21 -28.08
C ALA A 227 8.57 -7.68 -28.01
N ALA A 228 9.53 -7.13 -28.75
CA ALA A 228 9.77 -5.69 -28.86
C ALA A 228 8.70 -5.01 -29.71
N ALA A 229 8.62 -3.68 -29.61
CA ALA A 229 7.62 -2.88 -30.31
C ALA A 229 7.76 -2.94 -31.85
N ASP A 230 8.97 -3.21 -32.34
CA ASP A 230 9.29 -3.40 -33.76
C ASP A 230 9.02 -4.84 -34.27
N GLY A 231 8.50 -5.71 -33.40
CA GLY A 231 8.18 -7.09 -33.72
C GLY A 231 9.32 -8.10 -33.50
N GLN A 232 10.52 -7.66 -33.11
CA GLN A 232 11.60 -8.59 -32.79
C GLN A 232 11.26 -9.43 -31.54
N VAL A 233 11.62 -10.72 -31.57
CA VAL A 233 11.35 -11.66 -30.47
C VAL A 233 12.64 -12.23 -29.92
N PHE A 234 12.77 -12.21 -28.60
CA PHE A 234 13.90 -12.69 -27.82
C PHE A 234 13.42 -13.73 -26.81
N THR A 235 13.79 -14.99 -27.00
CA THR A 235 13.36 -16.10 -26.13
C THR A 235 14.59 -16.80 -25.57
N GLY A 236 14.67 -16.91 -24.25
CA GLY A 236 15.75 -17.61 -23.59
C GLY A 236 15.93 -17.18 -22.13
N THR A 237 17.15 -17.33 -21.63
CA THR A 237 17.49 -16.99 -20.25
C THR A 237 17.88 -15.51 -20.12
N TRP A 238 17.24 -14.84 -19.18
CA TRP A 238 17.49 -13.46 -18.78
C TRP A 238 18.23 -13.44 -17.45
N VAL A 239 19.23 -12.56 -17.32
CA VAL A 239 19.99 -12.40 -16.08
C VAL A 239 20.00 -10.93 -15.71
N ASN A 240 19.42 -10.57 -14.57
CA ASN A 240 19.34 -9.19 -14.07
C ASN A 240 18.81 -8.18 -15.11
N GLY A 241 17.79 -8.59 -15.86
CA GLY A 241 17.14 -7.79 -16.90
C GLY A 241 17.83 -7.82 -18.27
N CYS A 242 18.92 -8.57 -18.43
CA CYS A 242 19.72 -8.61 -19.66
C CYS A 242 19.53 -9.94 -20.41
N TYR A 243 19.33 -9.87 -21.73
CA TYR A 243 19.37 -11.01 -22.64
C TYR A 243 20.45 -10.82 -23.69
N ARG A 244 21.18 -11.89 -24.04
CA ARG A 244 22.17 -11.88 -25.13
C ARG A 244 22.27 -13.24 -25.81
N ASP A 245 22.21 -13.23 -27.13
CA ASP A 245 22.45 -14.38 -28.02
C ASP A 245 23.25 -13.91 -29.24
N GLY A 246 24.55 -14.23 -29.26
CA GLY A 246 25.48 -13.71 -30.25
C GLY A 246 25.52 -12.17 -30.26
N SER A 247 25.12 -11.56 -31.38
CA SER A 247 25.00 -10.12 -31.55
C SER A 247 23.63 -9.56 -31.16
N ARG A 248 22.63 -10.42 -30.91
CA ARG A 248 21.29 -10.02 -30.51
C ARG A 248 21.25 -9.82 -29.00
N TRP A 249 20.71 -8.70 -28.57
CA TRP A 249 20.54 -8.40 -27.16
C TRP A 249 19.23 -7.66 -26.92
N ALA A 250 18.75 -7.71 -25.68
CA ALA A 250 17.57 -6.98 -25.25
C ALA A 250 17.62 -6.71 -23.75
N THR A 251 16.84 -5.73 -23.29
CA THR A 251 16.68 -5.45 -21.85
C THR A 251 15.22 -5.41 -21.43
N ALA A 252 14.94 -5.88 -20.22
CA ALA A 252 13.62 -5.85 -19.59
C ALA A 252 13.80 -5.67 -18.09
N GLY A 253 13.45 -4.50 -17.55
CA GLY A 253 13.76 -4.20 -16.15
C GLY A 253 14.81 -3.10 -15.98
N VAL A 254 15.70 -2.96 -16.97
CA VAL A 254 16.98 -2.25 -16.86
C VAL A 254 17.35 -1.55 -18.16
N SER A 255 18.37 -0.70 -18.12
CA SER A 255 18.90 -0.06 -19.32
C SER A 255 19.97 -0.87 -20.04
N ALA A 256 20.14 -0.56 -21.32
CA ALA A 256 21.24 -1.12 -22.13
C ALA A 256 22.61 -0.87 -21.46
N GLN A 257 22.80 0.32 -20.88
CA GLN A 257 24.04 0.65 -20.14
C GLN A 257 24.25 -0.26 -18.92
N SER A 258 23.18 -0.58 -18.16
CA SER A 258 23.28 -1.51 -17.02
C SER A 258 23.72 -2.92 -17.43
N CYS A 259 23.43 -3.31 -18.67
CA CYS A 259 23.85 -4.59 -19.26
C CYS A 259 25.22 -4.51 -19.97
N GLY A 260 25.86 -3.34 -20.02
CA GLY A 260 27.09 -3.13 -20.78
C GLY A 260 26.92 -3.21 -22.30
N PHE A 261 25.70 -3.01 -22.80
CA PHE A 261 25.40 -2.98 -24.24
C PHE A 261 25.66 -1.57 -24.78
N GLN A 262 26.21 -1.50 -26.00
CA GLN A 262 26.55 -0.26 -26.71
C GLN A 262 25.49 0.07 -27.77
#